data_AF-A0A960SG41-F1
#
_entry.id   AF-A0A960SG41-F1
#
_cell.length_a   1.000
_cell.length_b   1.000
_cell.length_c   1.000
_cell.angle_alpha   90.00
_cell.angle_beta   90.00
_cell.angle_gamma   90.00
#
_symmetry.space_group_name_H-M   'P 1'
#
loop_
_entity.id
_entity.type
_entity.pdbx_description
1 polymer ?
#
loop_
_entity_poly.entity_id
_entity_poly.type
_entity_poly.pdbx_seq_one_letter_code
_entity_poly.pdbx_strand_id
1 'polypeptide(L)'
;MFVSPIIVLLLRCVSGWKTAVIGFVLLTGWIKHAVAQDTWSFMPDRDTFDQAAILDLSDLNEEVAGQSGWIKTTEDGGFVLGDGQPVRFWAVGTSVNEAPARSQVGWGQQFLDHQAKWFAKRGVNMVRVHAFINPAPSDPIDSVDEEEVEWIWRVVSEMKDEGIYTTLSPYWGV
;
A
#
# COMPACT_ATOMS: atom_id res chain seq x y z
N MET A 1 43.76 -1.98 31.48
CA MET A 1 42.76 -2.91 32.06
C MET A 1 41.47 -2.58 31.32
N PHE A 2 40.95 -3.30 30.34
CA PHE A 2 40.98 -4.72 29.98
C PHE A 2 41.44 -4.93 28.53
N VAL A 3 41.79 -6.18 28.22
CA VAL A 3 42.51 -6.66 27.05
C VAL A 3 41.53 -7.03 25.92
N SER A 4 41.90 -6.66 24.68
CA SER A 4 41.29 -7.03 23.40
C SER A 4 41.44 -8.54 23.12
N PRO A 5 40.62 -9.15 22.24
CA PRO A 5 41.09 -10.27 21.45
C PRO A 5 41.19 -9.91 19.97
N ILE A 6 42.45 -9.87 19.52
CA ILE A 6 42.86 -10.09 18.13
C ILE A 6 42.44 -11.51 17.74
N ILE A 7 41.70 -11.64 16.65
CA ILE A 7 41.37 -12.93 16.03
C ILE A 7 42.61 -13.42 15.27
N VAL A 8 43.23 -14.49 15.76
CA VAL A 8 44.28 -15.23 15.05
C VAL A 8 43.62 -16.39 14.31
N LEU A 9 43.72 -16.38 12.98
CA LEU A 9 43.34 -17.49 12.11
C LEU A 9 44.50 -18.49 12.07
N LEU A 10 44.34 -19.69 12.61
CA LEU A 10 45.27 -20.81 12.42
C LEU A 10 44.56 -21.95 11.70
N LEU A 11 44.82 -22.06 10.39
CA LEU A 11 44.59 -23.25 9.60
C LEU A 11 45.60 -24.33 10.01
N ARG A 12 45.13 -25.44 10.59
CA ARG A 12 45.85 -26.72 10.53
C ARG A 12 44.90 -27.85 10.17
N CYS A 13 45.15 -28.36 8.98
CA CYS A 13 44.61 -29.56 8.39
C CYS A 13 45.10 -30.80 9.16
N VAL A 14 44.21 -31.62 9.73
CA VAL A 14 44.46 -33.05 9.94
C VAL A 14 43.15 -33.84 9.77
N SER A 15 43.26 -34.81 8.87
CA SER A 15 42.37 -35.88 8.41
C SER A 15 41.29 -36.46 9.35
N GLY A 16 40.07 -36.56 8.82
CA GLY A 16 39.45 -37.86 8.52
C GLY A 16 38.59 -38.57 9.57
N TRP A 17 37.32 -38.16 9.73
CA TRP A 17 36.17 -39.09 9.82
C TRP A 17 34.86 -38.32 9.60
N LYS A 18 33.97 -38.89 8.78
CA LYS A 18 32.77 -38.24 8.22
C LYS A 18 31.61 -38.26 9.22
N THR A 19 31.36 -37.14 9.89
CA THR A 19 30.04 -36.58 10.26
C THR A 19 30.30 -35.33 11.11
N ALA A 20 30.54 -34.19 10.47
CA ALA A 20 30.53 -32.91 11.14
C ALA A 20 29.16 -32.26 10.92
N VAL A 21 28.35 -32.28 11.97
CA VAL A 21 27.16 -31.41 12.09
C VAL A 21 27.69 -29.98 12.08
N ILE A 22 27.51 -29.28 10.96
CA ILE A 22 27.81 -27.86 10.86
C ILE A 22 26.69 -27.14 11.59
N GLY A 23 26.94 -26.78 12.85
CA GLY A 23 26.10 -25.85 13.60
C GLY A 23 26.20 -24.47 12.95
N PHE A 24 25.16 -24.09 12.21
CA PHE A 24 25.03 -22.76 11.64
C PHE A 24 24.57 -21.82 12.77
N VAL A 25 25.51 -21.09 13.39
CA VAL A 25 25.17 -19.98 14.28
C VAL A 25 24.68 -18.84 13.39
N LEU A 26 23.36 -18.63 13.38
CA LEU A 26 22.75 -17.43 12.82
C LEU A 26 23.23 -16.22 13.64
N LEU A 27 24.29 -15.57 13.15
CA LEU A 27 24.60 -14.20 13.51
C LEU A 27 23.45 -13.34 12.98
N THR A 28 22.44 -13.10 13.82
CA THR A 28 21.50 -11.99 13.63
C THR A 28 22.29 -10.70 13.80
N GLY A 29 22.95 -10.28 12.72
CA GLY A 29 23.59 -8.97 12.64
C GLY A 29 22.51 -7.91 12.78
N TRP A 30 22.52 -7.20 13.90
CA TRP A 30 21.84 -5.91 13.99
C TRP A 30 22.58 -4.97 13.03
N ILE A 31 22.02 -4.75 11.84
CA ILE A 31 22.48 -3.66 10.99
C ILE A 31 22.07 -2.37 11.72
N LYS A 32 22.97 -1.85 12.55
CA LYS A 32 22.91 -0.45 12.95
C LYS A 32 23.22 0.34 11.69
N HIS A 33 22.19 0.94 11.09
CA HIS A 33 22.40 1.96 10.08
C HIS A 33 23.32 3.02 10.70
N ALA A 34 24.46 3.27 10.06
CA ALA A 34 25.32 4.38 10.45
C ALA A 34 24.57 5.66 10.11
N VAL A 35 23.84 6.20 11.10
CA VAL A 35 23.25 7.54 11.03
C VAL A 35 24.43 8.50 11.02
N ALA A 36 24.54 9.33 9.97
CA ALA A 36 25.56 10.39 9.93
C ALA A 36 25.42 11.26 11.19
N GLN A 37 26.53 11.76 11.75
CA GLN A 37 26.52 12.46 13.05
C GLN A 37 25.62 13.72 13.08
N ASP A 38 25.19 14.21 11.91
CA ASP A 38 24.32 15.38 11.75
C ASP A 38 22.89 15.02 11.30
N THR A 39 22.49 13.75 11.35
CA THR A 39 21.11 13.33 11.06
C THR A 39 20.43 12.72 12.28
N TRP A 40 19.11 12.93 12.38
CA TRP A 40 18.27 12.24 13.37
C TRP A 40 17.43 11.17 12.67
N SER A 41 17.18 10.07 13.37
CA SER A 41 16.32 9.01 12.86
C SER A 41 14.86 9.41 13.12
N PHE A 42 14.18 9.89 12.08
CA PHE A 42 12.74 10.11 12.13
C PHE A 42 12.01 8.77 12.02
N MET A 43 11.62 8.23 13.16
CA MET A 43 10.83 7.00 13.26
C MET A 43 9.54 7.30 14.04
N PRO A 44 8.56 7.97 13.41
CA PRO A 44 7.28 8.20 14.07
C PRO A 44 6.59 6.86 14.32
N ASP A 45 5.79 6.82 15.39
CA ASP A 45 4.90 5.69 15.64
C ASP A 45 3.90 5.53 14.49
N ARG A 46 3.39 4.31 14.33
CA ARG A 46 2.35 4.04 13.34
C ARG A 46 1.09 4.83 13.71
N ASP A 47 0.50 5.49 12.72
CA ASP A 47 -0.76 6.22 12.87
C ASP A 47 -1.85 5.29 13.40
N THR A 48 -2.53 5.73 14.47
CA THR A 48 -3.65 5.02 15.09
C THR A 48 -5.00 5.44 14.51
N PHE A 49 -5.02 6.42 13.59
CA PHE A 49 -6.22 7.03 13.04
C PHE A 49 -7.13 7.65 14.10
N ASP A 50 -6.52 8.33 15.09
CA ASP A 50 -7.27 9.07 16.09
C ASP A 50 -8.01 10.24 15.45
N GLN A 51 -9.34 10.23 15.54
CA GLN A 51 -10.24 11.26 15.04
C GLN A 51 -10.06 12.61 15.78
N ALA A 52 -9.48 12.60 16.98
CA ALA A 52 -9.13 13.84 17.69
C ALA A 52 -7.84 14.50 17.15
N ALA A 53 -7.18 13.90 16.16
CA ALA A 53 -5.99 14.51 15.55
C ALA A 53 -6.36 15.81 14.82
N ILE A 54 -5.60 16.88 15.06
CA ILE A 54 -5.85 18.23 14.50
C ILE A 54 -5.89 18.24 12.97
N LEU A 55 -5.16 17.32 12.33
CA LEU A 55 -5.06 17.21 10.88
C LEU A 55 -5.85 16.01 10.34
N ASP A 56 -6.85 15.53 11.09
CA ASP A 56 -7.82 14.59 10.53
C ASP A 56 -8.81 15.33 9.64
N LEU A 57 -8.87 14.94 8.38
CA LEU A 57 -9.74 15.52 7.36
C LEU A 57 -10.76 14.50 6.83
N SER A 58 -10.88 13.32 7.45
CA SER A 58 -11.81 12.27 7.01
C SER A 58 -13.26 12.74 6.98
N ASP A 59 -13.64 13.63 7.89
CA ASP A 59 -15.00 14.18 8.01
C ASP A 59 -15.42 15.06 6.81
N LEU A 60 -14.49 15.40 5.91
CA LEU A 60 -14.80 16.09 4.66
C LEU A 60 -15.37 15.15 3.59
N ASN A 61 -15.20 13.84 3.77
CA ASN A 61 -15.77 12.83 2.90
C ASN A 61 -17.20 12.50 3.33
N GLU A 62 -17.96 11.84 2.46
CA GLU A 62 -19.14 11.10 2.93
C GLU A 62 -18.69 9.97 3.87
N GLU A 63 -19.53 9.54 4.81
CA GLU A 63 -19.19 8.38 5.66
C GLU A 63 -18.96 7.14 4.79
N VAL A 64 -19.78 6.97 3.75
CA VAL A 64 -19.64 5.95 2.73
C VAL A 64 -19.79 6.61 1.35
N ALA A 65 -18.84 6.36 0.45
CA ALA A 65 -18.84 6.98 -0.88
C ALA A 65 -20.13 6.61 -1.63
N GLY A 66 -20.86 7.63 -2.10
CA GLY A 66 -22.10 7.46 -2.83
C GLY A 66 -23.33 7.18 -1.96
N GLN A 67 -23.24 7.35 -0.62
CA GLN A 67 -24.40 7.21 0.27
C GLN A 67 -25.56 8.14 -0.10
N SER A 68 -25.26 9.32 -0.63
CA SER A 68 -26.26 10.28 -1.11
C SER A 68 -26.77 9.98 -2.53
N GLY A 69 -26.18 9.00 -3.22
CA GLY A 69 -26.47 8.62 -4.60
C GLY A 69 -25.31 8.90 -5.56
N TRP A 70 -25.60 8.86 -6.87
CA TRP A 70 -24.59 9.08 -7.91
C TRP A 70 -24.11 10.53 -7.95
N ILE A 71 -22.80 10.71 -8.19
CA ILE A 71 -22.22 12.00 -8.56
C ILE A 71 -22.86 12.52 -9.84
N LYS A 72 -23.17 13.82 -9.86
CA LYS A 72 -23.75 14.50 -11.02
C LYS A 72 -22.89 15.70 -11.41
N THR A 73 -22.98 16.09 -12.67
CA THR A 73 -22.40 17.34 -13.18
C THR A 73 -23.39 18.49 -13.06
N THR A 74 -22.91 19.67 -12.75
CA THR A 74 -23.72 20.91 -12.82
C THR A 74 -23.61 21.56 -14.21
N GLU A 75 -24.51 22.49 -14.53
CA GLU A 75 -24.51 23.20 -15.82
C GLU A 75 -23.23 24.01 -16.06
N ASP A 76 -22.61 24.49 -14.99
CA ASP A 76 -21.34 25.25 -14.99
C ASP A 76 -20.09 24.35 -14.96
N GLY A 77 -20.24 23.03 -15.06
CA GLY A 77 -19.13 22.08 -15.16
C GLY A 77 -18.50 21.65 -13.83
N GLY A 78 -19.17 21.91 -12.72
CA GLY A 78 -18.83 21.38 -11.40
C GLY A 78 -19.39 19.98 -11.15
N PHE A 79 -19.12 19.46 -9.95
CA PHE A 79 -19.67 18.20 -9.46
C PHE A 79 -20.53 18.44 -8.23
N VAL A 80 -21.61 17.67 -8.12
CA VAL A 80 -22.42 17.57 -6.91
C VAL A 80 -22.59 16.11 -6.52
N LEU A 81 -22.73 15.87 -5.22
CA LEU A 81 -23.12 14.61 -4.64
C LEU A 81 -24.56 14.23 -5.05
N GLY A 82 -25.00 13.03 -4.68
CA GLY A 82 -26.33 12.57 -5.06
C GLY A 82 -27.47 13.42 -4.48
N ASP A 83 -27.25 14.04 -3.32
CA ASP A 83 -28.15 14.97 -2.65
C ASP A 83 -28.09 16.42 -3.18
N GLY A 84 -27.17 16.71 -4.11
CA GLY A 84 -26.99 18.04 -4.71
C GLY A 84 -25.97 18.93 -4.00
N GLN A 85 -25.32 18.48 -2.92
CA GLN A 85 -24.24 19.25 -2.30
C GLN A 85 -23.02 19.33 -3.23
N PRO A 86 -22.39 20.52 -3.38
CA PRO A 86 -21.17 20.66 -4.18
C PRO A 86 -20.03 19.79 -3.64
N VAL A 87 -19.29 19.13 -4.54
CA VAL A 87 -18.11 18.34 -4.18
C VAL A 87 -16.91 18.74 -5.05
N ARG A 88 -15.72 18.75 -4.45
CA ARG A 88 -14.44 18.88 -5.16
C ARG A 88 -13.63 17.62 -4.93
N PHE A 89 -13.12 17.02 -6.01
CA PHE A 89 -12.30 15.82 -5.90
C PHE A 89 -10.83 16.16 -5.68
N TRP A 90 -10.32 15.79 -4.50
CA TRP A 90 -8.90 15.83 -4.13
C TRP A 90 -8.32 14.45 -4.40
N ALA A 91 -8.00 14.23 -5.67
CA ALA A 91 -7.66 12.91 -6.17
C ALA A 91 -6.17 12.58 -6.07
N VAL A 92 -5.85 11.31 -5.78
CA VAL A 92 -4.50 10.75 -5.88
C VAL A 92 -4.48 9.55 -6.82
N GLY A 93 -3.35 9.33 -7.50
CA GLY A 93 -3.10 8.04 -8.13
C GLY A 93 -2.60 7.05 -7.10
N THR A 94 -3.15 5.83 -7.08
CA THR A 94 -2.60 4.73 -6.29
C THR A 94 -2.07 3.63 -7.21
N SER A 95 -0.77 3.36 -7.08
CA SER A 95 -0.07 2.23 -7.71
C SER A 95 0.55 1.30 -6.66
N VAL A 96 0.37 1.60 -5.37
CA VAL A 96 0.94 0.82 -4.25
C VAL A 96 0.14 -0.47 -4.01
N ASN A 97 -1.03 -0.57 -4.63
CA ASN A 97 -1.85 -1.76 -4.70
C ASN A 97 -1.86 -2.18 -6.17
N GLU A 98 -0.83 -2.85 -6.65
CA GLU A 98 -1.05 -3.64 -7.87
C GLU A 98 -1.81 -4.92 -7.46
N ALA A 99 -2.59 -5.51 -8.36
CA ALA A 99 -3.22 -6.81 -8.07
C ALA A 99 -2.17 -7.81 -7.56
N PRO A 100 -2.53 -8.80 -6.73
CA PRO A 100 -1.57 -9.70 -6.08
C PRO A 100 -0.54 -10.34 -7.04
N ALA A 101 -0.94 -10.62 -8.27
CA ALA A 101 -0.07 -11.15 -9.33
C ALA A 101 1.05 -10.19 -9.77
N ARG A 102 0.85 -8.87 -9.59
CA ARG A 102 1.77 -7.80 -9.99
C ARG A 102 2.46 -7.15 -8.79
N SER A 103 1.86 -7.24 -7.61
CA SER A 103 2.48 -6.74 -6.40
C SER A 103 3.75 -7.52 -6.05
N GLN A 104 4.91 -6.86 -6.10
CA GLN A 104 6.18 -7.43 -5.60
C GLN A 104 6.21 -7.60 -4.08
N VAL A 105 5.15 -7.16 -3.41
CA VAL A 105 5.02 -7.08 -1.97
C VAL A 105 3.65 -7.68 -1.63
N GLY A 106 3.61 -8.86 -1.03
CA GLY A 106 2.38 -9.62 -0.76
C GLY A 106 1.48 -8.96 0.30
N TRP A 107 0.91 -7.79 -0.01
CA TRP A 107 0.04 -7.03 0.87
C TRP A 107 -1.40 -7.54 0.73
N GLY A 108 -1.90 -8.21 1.77
CA GLY A 108 -3.30 -8.68 1.83
C GLY A 108 -4.30 -7.56 2.17
N GLN A 109 -5.57 -7.93 2.37
CA GLN A 109 -6.71 -7.01 2.61
C GLN A 109 -6.45 -5.94 3.69
N GLN A 110 -5.76 -6.28 4.77
CA GLN A 110 -5.42 -5.35 5.86
C GLN A 110 -4.61 -4.14 5.41
N PHE A 111 -3.94 -4.23 4.26
CA PHE A 111 -3.24 -3.10 3.66
C PHE A 111 -4.19 -2.11 2.99
N LEU A 112 -5.26 -2.59 2.36
CA LEU A 112 -6.24 -1.74 1.67
C LEU A 112 -7.04 -0.91 2.66
N ASP A 113 -7.55 -1.52 3.73
CA ASP A 113 -8.23 -0.82 4.84
C ASP A 113 -7.34 0.29 5.43
N HIS A 114 -6.10 -0.06 5.78
CA HIS A 114 -5.15 0.89 6.33
C HIS A 114 -4.85 2.03 5.37
N GLN A 115 -4.74 1.74 4.08
CA GLN A 115 -4.47 2.74 3.05
C GLN A 115 -5.67 3.68 2.85
N ALA A 116 -6.89 3.15 2.84
CA ALA A 116 -8.11 3.94 2.72
C ALA A 116 -8.20 4.95 3.88
N LYS A 117 -8.01 4.50 5.13
CA LYS A 117 -7.94 5.37 6.32
C LYS A 117 -6.83 6.41 6.23
N TRP A 118 -5.66 6.01 5.73
CA TRP A 118 -4.52 6.91 5.55
C TRP A 118 -4.82 8.03 4.55
N PHE A 119 -5.55 7.71 3.47
CA PHE A 119 -6.01 8.68 2.48
C PHE A 119 -7.11 9.59 3.04
N ALA A 120 -8.14 9.02 3.65
CA ALA A 120 -9.27 9.77 4.21
C ALA A 120 -8.80 10.78 5.27
N LYS A 121 -7.92 10.38 6.19
CA LYS A 121 -7.32 11.28 7.18
C LYS A 121 -6.66 12.52 6.56
N ARG A 122 -6.19 12.42 5.31
CA ARG A 122 -5.52 13.50 4.56
C ARG A 122 -6.46 14.27 3.63
N GLY A 123 -7.76 13.99 3.67
CA GLY A 123 -8.79 14.66 2.88
C GLY A 123 -8.82 14.20 1.42
N VAL A 124 -8.21 13.05 1.11
CA VAL A 124 -8.38 12.41 -0.19
C VAL A 124 -9.79 11.84 -0.25
N ASN A 125 -10.52 12.17 -1.31
CA ASN A 125 -11.89 11.71 -1.55
C ASN A 125 -12.07 11.05 -2.93
N MET A 126 -10.97 10.90 -3.68
CA MET A 126 -10.94 10.09 -4.88
C MET A 126 -9.58 9.43 -5.08
N VAL A 127 -9.56 8.18 -5.51
CA VAL A 127 -8.35 7.50 -5.98
C VAL A 127 -8.49 7.11 -7.44
N ARG A 128 -7.42 7.27 -8.21
CA ARG A 128 -7.30 6.69 -9.53
C ARG A 128 -6.51 5.39 -9.44
N VAL A 129 -7.11 4.31 -9.90
CA VAL A 129 -6.57 2.96 -9.84
C VAL A 129 -6.26 2.51 -11.26
N HIS A 130 -5.01 2.11 -11.48
CA HIS A 130 -4.60 1.46 -12.71
C HIS A 130 -4.83 -0.04 -12.61
N ALA A 131 -5.69 -0.55 -13.48
CA ALA A 131 -6.03 -1.96 -13.52
C ALA A 131 -5.79 -2.53 -14.93
N PHE A 132 -5.47 -3.82 -15.00
CA PHE A 132 -5.22 -4.53 -16.25
C PHE A 132 -6.20 -5.70 -16.37
N ILE A 133 -7.46 -5.38 -16.69
CA ILE A 133 -8.53 -6.40 -16.80
C ILE A 133 -8.43 -7.25 -18.07
N ASN A 134 -7.44 -6.96 -18.92
CA ASN A 134 -7.25 -7.67 -20.16
C ASN A 134 -6.95 -9.15 -19.88
N PRO A 135 -7.47 -10.07 -20.71
CA PRO A 135 -7.17 -11.48 -20.56
C PRO A 135 -5.71 -11.76 -20.91
N ALA A 136 -5.21 -12.97 -20.62
CA ALA A 136 -3.86 -13.35 -21.01
C ALA A 136 -3.74 -13.42 -22.55
N PRO A 137 -2.54 -13.30 -23.13
CA PRO A 137 -2.38 -13.32 -24.59
C PRO A 137 -2.91 -14.59 -25.29
N SER A 138 -3.04 -15.69 -24.55
CA SER A 138 -3.57 -16.97 -25.05
C SER A 138 -5.08 -17.11 -24.92
N ASP A 139 -5.73 -16.23 -24.15
CA ASP A 139 -7.12 -16.35 -23.78
C ASP A 139 -8.04 -15.69 -24.83
N PRO A 140 -9.33 -16.05 -24.86
CA PRO A 140 -10.29 -15.41 -25.77
C PRO A 140 -10.34 -13.89 -25.60
N ILE A 141 -10.47 -13.14 -26.70
CA ILE A 141 -10.47 -11.66 -26.67
C ILE A 141 -11.65 -11.07 -25.89
N ASP A 142 -12.73 -11.84 -25.72
CA ASP A 142 -13.94 -11.50 -24.97
C ASP A 142 -13.93 -11.99 -23.52
N SER A 143 -12.82 -12.59 -23.08
CA SER A 143 -12.60 -12.94 -21.66
C SER A 143 -11.92 -11.80 -20.89
N VAL A 144 -11.86 -11.93 -19.56
CA VAL A 144 -11.27 -10.96 -18.63
C VAL A 144 -10.39 -11.67 -17.62
N ASP A 145 -9.42 -10.94 -17.05
CA ASP A 145 -8.70 -11.40 -15.86
C ASP A 145 -9.63 -11.31 -14.63
N GLU A 146 -10.17 -12.45 -14.19
CA GLU A 146 -11.10 -12.52 -13.05
C GLU A 146 -10.42 -12.14 -11.72
N GLU A 147 -9.14 -12.44 -11.54
CA GLU A 147 -8.41 -12.08 -10.32
C GLU A 147 -8.23 -10.56 -10.20
N GLU A 148 -7.96 -9.89 -11.32
CA GLU A 148 -7.90 -8.43 -11.38
C GLU A 148 -9.27 -7.80 -11.07
N VAL A 149 -10.36 -8.38 -11.60
CA VAL A 149 -11.73 -7.92 -11.32
C VAL A 149 -12.07 -8.04 -9.82
N GLU A 150 -11.77 -9.18 -9.19
CA GLU A 150 -11.97 -9.37 -7.76
C GLU A 150 -11.15 -8.38 -6.93
N TRP A 151 -9.91 -8.12 -7.35
CA TRP A 151 -9.05 -7.14 -6.69
C TRP A 151 -9.61 -5.71 -6.82
N ILE A 152 -10.09 -5.31 -7.99
CA ILE A 152 -10.78 -4.03 -8.20
C ILE A 152 -11.96 -3.91 -7.22
N TRP A 153 -12.78 -4.95 -7.08
CA TRP A 153 -13.93 -4.92 -6.16
C TRP A 153 -13.50 -4.71 -4.71
N ARG A 154 -12.41 -5.34 -4.27
CA ARG A 154 -11.85 -5.11 -2.93
C ARG A 154 -11.39 -3.67 -2.75
N VAL A 155 -10.67 -3.10 -3.73
CA VAL A 155 -10.25 -1.69 -3.66
C VAL A 155 -11.46 -0.76 -3.59
N VAL A 156 -12.46 -0.99 -4.46
CA VAL A 156 -13.70 -0.20 -4.44
C VAL A 156 -14.40 -0.30 -3.09
N SER A 157 -14.48 -1.50 -2.50
CA SER A 157 -15.11 -1.70 -1.19
C SER A 157 -14.40 -0.91 -0.08
N GLU A 158 -13.09 -1.08 0.06
CA GLU A 158 -12.33 -0.46 1.16
C GLU A 158 -12.24 1.06 1.03
N MET A 159 -12.09 1.57 -0.20
CA MET A 159 -12.11 3.02 -0.45
C MET A 159 -13.50 3.60 -0.17
N LYS A 160 -14.55 2.88 -0.55
CA LYS A 160 -15.94 3.30 -0.34
C LYS A 160 -16.26 3.42 1.15
N ASP A 161 -15.77 2.52 1.98
CA ASP A 161 -16.01 2.52 3.43
C ASP A 161 -15.38 3.74 4.15
N GLU A 162 -14.46 4.45 3.49
CA GLU A 162 -13.81 5.67 3.99
C GLU A 162 -14.22 6.93 3.17
N GLY A 163 -15.32 6.84 2.42
CA GLY A 163 -15.86 7.97 1.67
C GLY A 163 -15.08 8.35 0.41
N ILE A 164 -14.21 7.45 -0.08
CA ILE A 164 -13.32 7.70 -1.21
C ILE A 164 -13.90 7.10 -2.49
N TYR A 165 -14.09 7.93 -3.50
CA TYR A 165 -14.52 7.50 -4.84
C TYR A 165 -13.36 6.87 -5.62
N THR A 166 -13.66 5.93 -6.52
CA THR A 166 -12.64 5.29 -7.35
C THR A 166 -12.83 5.62 -8.82
N THR A 167 -11.78 6.11 -9.47
CA THR A 167 -11.67 6.16 -10.93
C THR A 167 -10.83 4.98 -11.41
N LEU A 168 -11.47 4.05 -12.12
CA LEU A 168 -10.77 2.90 -12.69
C LEU A 168 -10.22 3.26 -14.06
N SER A 169 -8.93 2.98 -14.27
CA SER A 169 -8.24 3.07 -15.55
C SER A 169 -7.93 1.63 -16.02
N PRO A 170 -8.88 0.94 -16.65
CA PRO A 170 -8.78 -0.50 -17.00
C PRO A 170 -7.89 -0.78 -18.22
N TYR A 171 -7.46 0.28 -18.91
CA TYR A 171 -6.64 0.22 -20.10
C TYR A 171 -5.66 1.41 -20.10
N TRP A 172 -4.48 1.18 -20.67
CA TRP A 172 -3.51 2.22 -20.98
C TRP A 172 -3.08 2.08 -22.44
N GLY A 173 -3.21 3.16 -23.20
CA GLY A 173 -2.70 3.23 -24.56
C GLY A 173 -1.17 3.33 -24.51
N VAL A 174 -0.50 2.29 -24.99
CA VAL A 174 0.93 2.32 -25.34
C VAL A 174 1.13 2.86 -26.75
#